data_AF-A0A960YK07-F1
#
_entry.id   AF-A0A960YK07-F1
#
_cell.length_a   1.000
_cell.length_b   1.000
_cell.length_c   1.000
_cell.angle_alpha   90.00
_cell.angle_beta   90.00
_cell.angle_gamma   90.00
#
_symmetry.space_group_name_H-M   'P 1'
#
loop_
_entity.id
_entity.type
_entity.pdbx_description
1 polymer ?
#
loop_
_entity_poly.entity_id
_entity_poly.type
_entity_poly.pdbx_seq_one_letter_code
_entity_poly.pdbx_strand_id
1 'polypeptide(L)'
;MSRCIFRNRIFFLSLILIVYGLYGWARSQRFGGPTALIGFGCIQGTVCFADLNRPFLPNGAAIFPTGGYDGQFYYYTAVSLYSHAQLAELADSEVGKSTEKKVYVDSLPFRLPRIGFPLLSGWLYWLGPKALALGMPLFLLFVHLIASYVLFRFRPTTGWIVGLNPISLLSFGLNLAEPIA
;
A
#
# COMPACT_ATOMS: atom_id res chain seq x y z
N MET A 1 -28.75 -26.99 5.41
CA MET A 1 -28.65 -25.52 5.59
C MET A 1 -27.28 -24.92 5.28
N SER A 2 -26.16 -25.55 5.65
CA SER A 2 -24.80 -24.99 5.47
C SER A 2 -24.42 -24.59 4.02
N ARG A 3 -24.75 -25.40 3.00
CA ARG A 3 -24.40 -25.11 1.58
C ARG A 3 -25.04 -23.85 0.99
N CYS A 4 -26.18 -23.37 1.52
CA CYS A 4 -26.83 -22.15 1.01
C CYS A 4 -26.11 -20.89 1.46
N ILE A 5 -25.52 -20.90 2.67
CA ILE A 5 -24.77 -19.75 3.21
C ILE A 5 -23.48 -19.54 2.40
N PHE A 6 -22.76 -20.61 2.06
CA PHE A 6 -21.52 -20.54 1.26
C PHE A 6 -21.72 -20.18 -0.22
N ARG A 7 -22.97 -20.14 -0.69
CA ARG A 7 -23.36 -19.62 -2.02
C ARG A 7 -23.92 -18.20 -1.98
N ASN A 8 -24.11 -17.64 -0.78
CA ASN A 8 -24.63 -16.28 -0.63
C ASN A 8 -23.52 -15.26 -0.86
N ARG A 9 -23.70 -14.41 -1.88
CA ARG A 9 -22.72 -13.39 -2.30
C ARG A 9 -22.54 -12.29 -1.26
N ILE A 10 -23.64 -11.90 -0.60
CA ILE A 10 -23.60 -10.86 0.44
C ILE A 10 -22.79 -11.39 1.62
N PHE A 11 -23.07 -12.62 2.07
CA PHE A 11 -22.30 -13.26 3.12
C PHE A 11 -20.80 -13.34 2.78
N PHE A 12 -20.47 -13.79 1.57
CA PHE A 12 -19.09 -13.89 1.10
C PHE A 12 -18.37 -12.53 1.10
N LEU A 13 -18.97 -11.49 0.54
CA LEU A 13 -18.37 -10.15 0.51
C LEU A 13 -18.26 -9.53 1.90
N SER A 14 -19.29 -9.69 2.74
CA SER A 14 -19.25 -9.24 4.13
C SER A 14 -18.12 -9.91 4.90
N LEU A 15 -17.88 -11.20 4.67
CA LEU A 15 -16.78 -11.90 5.31
C LEU A 15 -15.42 -11.35 4.87
N ILE A 16 -15.20 -11.07 3.58
CA ILE A 16 -13.98 -10.41 3.10
C ILE A 16 -13.80 -9.06 3.79
N LEU A 17 -14.85 -8.23 3.81
CA LEU A 17 -14.83 -6.92 4.48
C LEU A 17 -14.45 -7.04 5.95
N ILE A 18 -15.04 -8.00 6.67
CA ILE A 18 -14.75 -8.23 8.09
C ILE A 18 -13.29 -8.66 8.28
N VAL A 19 -12.80 -9.63 7.50
CA VAL A 19 -11.42 -10.12 7.64
C VAL A 19 -10.40 -9.02 7.35
N TYR A 20 -10.59 -8.26 6.27
CA TYR A 20 -9.68 -7.18 5.88
C TYR A 20 -9.78 -6.00 6.85
N GLY A 21 -10.99 -5.69 7.31
CA GLY A 21 -11.24 -4.66 8.32
C GLY A 21 -10.61 -4.99 9.67
N LEU A 22 -10.75 -6.24 10.14
CA LEU A 22 -10.11 -6.71 11.37
C LEU A 22 -8.58 -6.70 11.25
N TYR A 23 -8.05 -7.15 10.11
CA TYR A 23 -6.62 -7.07 9.83
C TYR A 23 -6.12 -5.62 9.88
N GLY A 24 -6.79 -4.72 9.16
CA GLY A 24 -6.40 -3.33 9.10
C GLY A 24 -6.52 -2.63 10.45
N TRP A 25 -7.56 -2.93 11.22
CA TRP A 25 -7.75 -2.45 12.58
C TRP A 25 -6.65 -2.95 13.52
N ALA A 26 -6.38 -4.26 13.56
CA ALA A 26 -5.36 -4.84 14.43
C ALA A 26 -3.97 -4.25 14.11
N ARG A 27 -3.65 -4.09 12.83
CA ARG A 27 -2.40 -3.46 12.40
C ARG A 27 -2.31 -1.99 12.82
N SER A 28 -3.38 -1.24 12.63
CA SER A 28 -3.45 0.18 13.02
C SER A 28 -3.26 0.36 14.52
N GLN A 29 -3.83 -0.53 15.34
CA GLN A 29 -3.65 -0.53 16.79
C GLN A 29 -2.21 -0.84 17.18
N ARG A 30 -1.60 -1.85 16.54
CA ARG A 30 -0.22 -2.27 16.84
C ARG A 30 0.82 -1.20 16.51
N PHE A 31 0.60 -0.40 15.48
CA PHE A 31 1.61 0.50 14.91
C PHE A 31 1.21 1.99 14.90
N GLY A 32 0.25 2.37 15.75
CA GLY A 32 0.01 3.79 16.07
C GLY A 32 -0.82 4.56 15.04
N GLY A 33 -1.62 3.89 14.21
CA GLY A 33 -2.63 4.55 13.38
C GLY A 33 -2.89 3.90 12.02
N PRO A 34 -3.91 4.41 11.28
CA PRO A 34 -4.37 3.82 10.03
C PRO A 34 -3.37 3.96 8.87
N THR A 35 -2.40 4.87 8.98
CA THR A 35 -1.29 5.00 8.02
C THR A 35 -0.29 3.84 8.11
N ALA A 36 -0.33 3.01 9.16
CA ALA A 36 0.50 1.81 9.25
C ALA A 36 0.15 0.73 8.20
N LEU A 37 -0.95 0.92 7.48
CA LEU A 37 -1.30 0.15 6.27
C LEU A 37 -0.44 0.51 5.06
N ILE A 38 0.38 1.55 5.14
CA ILE A 38 1.46 1.82 4.19
C ILE A 38 2.69 2.08 5.05
N GLY A 39 3.42 1.00 5.39
CA GLY A 39 4.61 1.14 6.22
C GLY A 39 5.71 1.89 5.47
N PHE A 40 6.34 2.87 6.13
CA PHE A 40 7.50 3.57 5.59
C PHE A 40 8.78 3.00 6.20
N GLY A 41 9.77 2.68 5.38
CA GLY A 41 10.96 1.95 5.82
C GLY A 41 12.22 2.79 5.96
N CYS A 42 13.05 2.40 6.93
CA CYS A 42 14.45 2.80 7.04
C CYS A 42 15.31 1.56 7.29
N ILE A 43 16.29 1.33 6.42
CA ILE A 43 17.27 0.26 6.63
C ILE A 43 18.34 0.83 7.56
N GLN A 44 18.33 0.39 8.81
CA GLN A 44 19.28 0.86 9.82
C GLN A 44 20.72 0.65 9.33
N GLY A 45 21.56 1.68 9.50
CA GLY A 45 22.98 1.67 9.12
C GLY A 45 23.28 1.92 7.64
N THR A 46 22.27 2.14 6.78
CA THR A 46 22.51 2.42 5.35
C THR A 46 21.68 3.60 4.82
N VAL A 47 20.35 3.48 4.77
CA VAL A 47 19.46 4.48 4.14
C VAL A 47 18.11 4.56 4.85
N CYS A 48 17.63 5.79 5.07
CA CYS A 48 16.30 6.06 5.59
C CYS A 48 15.45 6.80 4.55
N PHE A 49 14.74 6.06 3.69
CA PHE A 49 13.86 6.65 2.67
C PHE A 49 12.73 7.47 3.29
N ALA A 50 12.26 7.11 4.48
CA ALA A 50 11.28 7.91 5.19
C ALA A 50 11.81 9.31 5.55
N ASP A 51 13.08 9.42 5.95
CA ASP A 51 13.71 10.72 6.23
C ASP A 51 14.00 11.51 4.96
N LEU A 52 14.51 10.85 3.91
CA LEU A 52 14.74 11.49 2.61
C LEU A 52 13.45 12.06 1.98
N ASN A 53 12.32 11.40 2.22
CA ASN A 53 11.01 11.80 1.70
C ASN A 53 10.10 12.47 2.75
N ARG A 54 10.64 12.85 3.91
CA ARG A 54 9.88 13.40 5.04
C ARG A 54 8.90 14.52 4.68
N PRO A 55 9.23 15.47 3.77
CA PRO A 55 8.30 16.53 3.37
C PRO A 55 7.00 16.05 2.71
N PHE A 56 6.97 14.82 2.22
CA PHE A 56 5.84 14.24 1.50
C PHE A 56 5.03 13.25 2.32
N LEU A 57 5.48 12.90 3.52
CA LEU A 57 4.83 11.91 4.37
C LEU A 57 3.62 12.51 5.10
N PRO A 58 2.61 11.69 5.46
CA PRO A 58 1.57 12.13 6.38
C PRO A 58 2.16 12.39 7.78
N ASN A 59 1.61 13.39 8.47
CA ASN A 59 1.98 13.65 9.87
C ASN A 59 1.73 12.41 10.74
N GLY A 60 2.74 12.00 11.52
CA GLY A 60 2.67 10.80 12.35
C GLY A 60 2.77 9.49 11.57
N ALA A 61 3.34 9.51 10.36
CA ALA A 61 3.62 8.30 9.59
C ALA A 61 4.36 7.24 10.43
N ALA A 62 3.92 5.98 10.32
CA ALA A 62 4.59 4.87 10.97
C ALA A 62 5.87 4.51 10.20
N ILE A 63 7.02 4.70 10.84
CA ILE A 63 8.34 4.40 10.29
C ILE A 63 8.86 3.10 10.92
N PHE A 64 9.24 2.16 10.07
CA PHE A 64 9.70 0.83 10.44
C PHE A 64 11.21 0.70 10.19
N PRO A 65 11.93 -0.07 11.02
CA PRO A 65 13.39 -0.27 10.91
C PRO A 65 13.78 -1.26 9.79
N THR A 66 12.94 -1.46 8.78
CA THR A 66 13.19 -2.39 7.67
C THR A 66 13.06 -1.70 6.31
N GLY A 67 13.79 -2.23 5.32
CA GLY A 67 13.67 -1.85 3.90
C GLY A 67 12.43 -2.48 3.29
N GLY A 68 11.28 -1.87 3.54
CA GLY A 68 9.99 -2.36 3.11
C GLY A 68 9.61 -1.82 1.74
N TYR A 69 10.02 -2.51 0.70
CA TYR A 69 10.18 -1.87 -0.60
C TYR A 69 8.90 -1.54 -1.40
N ASP A 70 7.83 -2.33 -1.34
CA ASP A 70 6.74 -2.20 -2.32
C ASP A 70 5.71 -1.12 -1.96
N GLY A 71 5.22 -1.09 -0.72
CA GLY A 71 4.22 -0.09 -0.28
C GLY A 71 4.75 1.34 -0.28
N GLN A 72 5.95 1.55 0.26
CA GLN A 72 6.62 2.85 0.25
C GLN A 72 6.93 3.32 -1.18
N PHE A 73 7.34 2.39 -2.07
CA PHE A 73 7.62 2.70 -3.47
C PHE A 73 6.36 3.21 -4.17
N TYR A 74 5.24 2.52 -4.02
CA TYR A 74 3.99 2.94 -4.66
C TYR A 74 3.55 4.31 -4.16
N TYR A 75 3.72 4.56 -2.86
CA TYR A 75 3.44 5.87 -2.28
C TYR A 75 4.34 6.95 -2.88
N TYR A 76 5.66 6.79 -2.84
CA TYR A 76 6.62 7.76 -3.35
C TYR A 76 6.46 8.03 -4.84
N THR A 77 6.23 6.99 -5.63
CA THR A 77 5.97 7.16 -7.07
C THR A 77 4.70 7.96 -7.31
N ALA A 78 3.63 7.66 -6.58
CA ALA A 78 2.39 8.42 -6.66
C ALA A 78 2.58 9.87 -6.20
N VAL A 79 3.34 10.11 -5.13
CA VAL A 79 3.73 11.47 -4.72
C VAL A 79 4.47 12.19 -5.84
N SER A 80 5.50 11.59 -6.44
CA SER A 80 6.28 12.22 -7.50
C SER A 80 5.41 12.63 -8.69
N LEU A 81 4.55 11.72 -9.16
CA LEU A 81 3.65 11.97 -10.28
C LEU A 81 2.70 13.17 -10.05
N TYR A 82 2.25 13.38 -8.80
CA TYR A 82 1.20 14.36 -8.49
C TYR A 82 1.67 15.57 -7.67
N SER A 83 2.95 15.62 -7.25
CA SER A 83 3.55 16.76 -6.53
C SER A 83 4.50 17.60 -7.39
N HIS A 84 4.66 17.23 -8.67
CA HIS A 84 5.68 17.78 -9.57
C HIS A 84 7.13 17.62 -9.05
N ALA A 85 7.36 16.67 -8.14
CA ALA A 85 8.68 16.33 -7.67
C ALA A 85 9.32 15.30 -8.61
N GLN A 86 10.60 15.46 -8.89
CA GLN A 86 11.34 14.49 -9.69
C GLN A 86 11.57 13.21 -8.88
N LEU A 87 11.28 12.05 -9.49
CA LEU A 87 11.65 10.76 -8.92
C LEU A 87 13.16 10.58 -9.10
N ALA A 88 13.90 10.35 -8.02
CA ALA A 88 15.35 10.20 -8.02
C ALA A 88 15.74 8.88 -7.37
N GLU A 89 16.78 8.23 -7.91
CA GLU A 89 17.34 7.03 -7.31
C GLU A 89 18.36 7.41 -6.23
N LEU A 90 18.55 6.54 -5.23
CA LEU A 90 19.55 6.78 -4.18
C LEU A 90 20.97 6.91 -4.75
N ALA A 91 21.29 6.22 -5.85
CA ALA A 91 22.57 6.33 -6.54
C ALA A 91 22.83 7.74 -7.11
N ASP A 92 21.77 8.51 -7.39
CA ASP A 92 21.83 9.89 -7.87
C ASP A 92 21.86 10.93 -6.72
N SER A 93 22.12 10.47 -5.49
CA SER A 93 22.26 11.32 -4.30
C SER A 93 23.59 12.10 -4.29
N GLU A 94 23.88 12.83 -5.37
CA GLU A 94 24.74 13.99 -5.24
C GLU A 94 23.97 15.03 -4.41
N VAL A 95 24.20 14.98 -3.10
CA VAL A 95 23.67 15.92 -2.12
C VAL A 95 24.37 17.26 -2.33
N GLY A 96 23.91 18.02 -3.32
CA GLY A 96 24.47 19.32 -3.63
C GLY A 96 23.73 20.04 -4.77
N LYS A 97 22.97 21.09 -4.41
CA LYS A 97 22.51 22.17 -5.31
C LYS A 97 21.40 21.87 -6.33
N SER A 98 20.47 20.97 -6.08
CA SER A 98 19.20 20.99 -6.84
C SER A 98 18.12 21.73 -6.04
N THR A 99 17.56 22.78 -6.64
CA THR A 99 16.35 23.47 -6.15
C THR A 99 15.07 22.67 -6.43
N GLU A 100 15.17 21.56 -7.14
CA GLU A 100 14.02 20.73 -7.48
C GLU A 100 13.64 19.84 -6.29
N LYS A 101 12.33 19.75 -6.03
CA LYS A 101 11.79 18.79 -5.08
C LYS A 101 12.05 17.39 -5.64
N LYS A 102 12.78 16.57 -4.89
CA LYS A 102 13.08 15.18 -5.25
C LYS A 102 12.34 14.22 -4.33
N VAL A 103 11.86 13.13 -4.91
CA VAL A 103 11.32 11.98 -4.18
C VAL A 103 12.25 10.80 -4.42
N TYR A 104 12.83 10.29 -3.35
CA TYR A 104 13.87 9.26 -3.43
C TYR A 104 13.28 7.86 -3.37
N VAL A 105 13.69 7.01 -4.29
CA VAL A 105 13.36 5.58 -4.35
C VAL A 105 14.63 4.74 -4.50
N ASP A 106 14.48 3.43 -4.32
CA ASP A 106 15.58 2.48 -4.30
C ASP A 106 16.11 2.11 -5.67
N SER A 107 15.23 1.78 -6.61
CA SER A 107 15.61 1.34 -7.94
C SER A 107 14.51 1.62 -8.96
N LEU A 108 14.73 2.57 -9.87
CA LEU A 108 13.72 2.92 -10.87
C LEU A 108 13.41 1.77 -11.86
N PRO A 109 14.40 1.06 -12.41
CA PRO A 109 14.16 0.06 -13.46
C PRO A 109 13.31 -1.13 -13.00
N PHE A 110 13.48 -1.58 -11.76
CA PHE A 110 12.74 -2.71 -11.20
C PHE A 110 11.28 -2.37 -10.86
N ARG A 111 10.96 -1.08 -10.77
CA ARG A 111 9.71 -0.60 -10.21
C ARG A 111 8.79 0.08 -11.22
N LEU A 112 9.35 0.69 -12.26
CA LEU A 112 8.61 1.29 -13.37
C LEU A 112 7.56 0.37 -14.00
N PRO A 113 7.77 -0.96 -14.16
CA PRO A 113 6.73 -1.86 -14.68
C PRO A 113 5.45 -1.91 -13.82
N ARG A 114 5.49 -1.43 -12.58
CA ARG A 114 4.38 -1.46 -11.62
C ARG A 114 3.71 -0.09 -11.43
N ILE A 115 3.91 0.84 -12.37
CA ILE A 115 3.40 2.23 -12.31
C ILE A 115 1.87 2.34 -12.40
N GLY A 116 1.17 1.29 -12.87
CA GLY A 116 -0.29 1.30 -12.98
C GLY A 116 -1.00 1.58 -11.66
N PHE A 117 -0.49 1.04 -10.54
CA PHE A 117 -1.09 1.28 -9.22
C PHE A 117 -0.85 2.71 -8.68
N PRO A 118 0.38 3.27 -8.74
CA PRO A 118 0.62 4.69 -8.48
C PRO A 118 -0.23 5.64 -9.32
N LEU A 119 -0.46 5.36 -10.60
CA LEU A 119 -1.32 6.19 -11.46
C LEU A 119 -2.78 6.17 -11.00
N LEU A 120 -3.30 4.99 -10.64
CA LEU A 120 -4.70 4.83 -10.24
C LEU A 120 -5.00 5.38 -8.84
N SER A 121 -3.99 5.49 -7.98
CA SER A 121 -4.15 5.95 -6.60
C SER A 121 -3.61 7.35 -6.35
N GLY A 122 -2.68 7.84 -7.19
CA GLY A 122 -1.99 9.10 -6.97
C GLY A 122 -2.86 10.36 -7.09
N TRP A 123 -4.00 10.30 -7.77
CA TRP A 123 -4.98 11.40 -7.77
C TRP A 123 -5.47 11.75 -6.35
N LEU A 124 -5.45 10.79 -5.41
CA LEU A 124 -5.79 11.03 -4.01
C LEU A 124 -4.80 12.00 -3.33
N TYR A 125 -3.60 12.17 -3.88
CA TYR A 125 -2.59 13.09 -3.36
C TYR A 125 -3.03 14.56 -3.47
N TRP A 126 -3.96 14.91 -4.38
CA TRP A 126 -4.55 16.25 -4.42
C TRP A 126 -5.26 16.63 -3.13
N LEU A 127 -5.75 15.65 -2.37
CA LEU A 127 -6.36 15.84 -1.05
C LEU A 127 -5.33 15.77 0.10
N GLY A 128 -4.06 15.58 -0.25
CA GLY A 128 -2.91 15.58 0.66
C GLY A 128 -2.30 14.19 0.95
N PRO A 129 -1.13 14.17 1.60
CA PRO A 129 -0.37 12.94 1.92
C PRO A 129 -1.17 11.86 2.66
N LYS A 130 -2.05 12.29 3.58
CA LYS A 130 -2.89 11.40 4.39
C LYS A 130 -4.00 10.74 3.57
N ALA A 131 -4.60 11.48 2.63
CA ALA A 131 -5.65 10.94 1.77
C ALA A 131 -5.09 9.85 0.84
N LEU A 132 -3.91 10.08 0.25
CA LEU A 132 -3.19 9.05 -0.51
C LEU A 132 -2.90 7.81 0.36
N ALA A 133 -2.37 8.03 1.57
CA ALA A 133 -1.99 6.94 2.47
C ALA A 133 -3.17 6.04 2.91
N LEU A 134 -4.36 6.61 3.04
CA LEU A 134 -5.56 5.86 3.41
C LEU A 134 -6.29 5.30 2.19
N GLY A 135 -6.32 6.07 1.10
CA GLY A 135 -7.09 5.71 -0.09
C GLY A 135 -6.45 4.59 -0.90
N MET A 136 -5.13 4.41 -0.86
CA MET A 136 -4.46 3.29 -1.52
C MET A 136 -4.94 1.91 -0.99
N PRO A 137 -4.90 1.62 0.32
CA PRO A 137 -5.48 0.38 0.87
C PRO A 137 -6.98 0.24 0.59
N LEU A 138 -7.75 1.32 0.71
CA LEU A 138 -9.20 1.28 0.43
C LEU A 138 -9.49 0.96 -1.04
N PHE A 139 -8.73 1.53 -1.96
CA PHE A 139 -8.85 1.25 -3.39
C PHE A 139 -8.49 -0.20 -3.70
N LEU A 140 -7.43 -0.75 -3.08
CA LEU A 140 -7.10 -2.17 -3.20
C LEU A 140 -8.19 -3.09 -2.69
N LEU A 141 -8.78 -2.77 -1.52
CA LEU A 141 -9.91 -3.52 -0.99
C LEU A 141 -11.11 -3.46 -1.94
N PHE A 142 -11.40 -2.29 -2.49
CA PHE A 142 -12.49 -2.13 -3.45
C PHE A 142 -12.28 -2.97 -4.72
N VAL A 143 -11.09 -2.90 -5.32
CA VAL A 143 -10.74 -3.72 -6.50
C VAL A 143 -10.79 -5.21 -6.16
N HIS A 144 -10.31 -5.59 -4.98
CA HIS A 144 -10.36 -6.98 -4.49
C HIS A 144 -11.80 -7.48 -4.31
N LEU A 145 -12.70 -6.65 -3.77
CA LEU A 145 -14.11 -6.98 -3.63
C LEU A 145 -14.79 -7.15 -4.99
N ILE A 146 -14.49 -6.29 -5.97
CA ILE A 146 -14.99 -6.43 -7.34
C ILE A 146 -14.49 -7.74 -7.97
N ALA A 147 -13.18 -7.98 -7.92
CA ALA A 147 -12.59 -9.19 -8.48
C ALA A 147 -13.16 -10.45 -7.83
N SER A 148 -13.27 -10.45 -6.51
CA SER A 148 -13.87 -11.53 -5.73
C SER A 148 -15.35 -11.73 -6.06
N TYR A 149 -16.12 -10.66 -6.20
CA TYR A 149 -17.53 -10.73 -6.61
C TYR A 149 -17.70 -11.35 -8.00
N VAL A 150 -16.92 -10.88 -8.97
CA VAL A 150 -16.95 -11.36 -10.35
C VAL A 150 -16.59 -12.85 -10.37
N LEU A 151 -15.48 -13.23 -9.73
CA LEU A 151 -15.05 -14.62 -9.66
C LEU A 151 -16.07 -15.50 -8.95
N PHE A 152 -16.61 -15.06 -7.82
CA PHE A 152 -17.62 -15.81 -7.08
C PHE A 152 -18.90 -15.99 -7.90
N ARG A 153 -19.31 -14.99 -8.69
CA ARG A 153 -20.48 -15.05 -9.56
C ARG A 153 -20.37 -16.17 -10.59
N PHE A 154 -19.19 -16.37 -11.18
CA PHE A 154 -18.98 -17.36 -12.24
C PHE A 154 -18.45 -18.71 -11.73
N ARG A 155 -17.59 -18.68 -10.71
CA ARG A 155 -16.92 -19.85 -10.12
C ARG A 155 -16.79 -19.65 -8.59
N PRO A 156 -17.82 -20.02 -7.80
CA PRO A 156 -17.85 -19.79 -6.36
C PRO A 156 -16.61 -20.28 -5.61
N THR A 157 -16.08 -21.46 -5.96
CA THR A 157 -14.86 -22.01 -5.36
C THR A 157 -13.65 -21.11 -5.61
N THR A 158 -13.48 -20.61 -6.84
CA THR A 158 -12.41 -19.67 -7.18
C THR A 158 -12.60 -18.34 -6.47
N GLY A 159 -13.85 -17.86 -6.36
CA GLY A 159 -14.18 -16.68 -5.56
C GLY A 159 -13.72 -16.82 -4.11
N TRP A 160 -14.04 -17.94 -3.46
CA TRP A 160 -13.57 -18.24 -2.10
C TRP A 160 -12.05 -18.27 -1.98
N ILE A 161 -11.36 -18.97 -2.88
CA ILE A 161 -9.89 -19.09 -2.88
C ILE A 161 -9.24 -17.71 -3.02
N VAL A 162 -9.70 -16.89 -3.97
CA VAL A 162 -9.10 -15.57 -4.22
C VAL A 162 -9.49 -14.58 -3.12
N GLY A 163 -10.77 -14.55 -2.73
CA GLY A 163 -11.32 -13.60 -1.78
C GLY A 163 -10.66 -13.67 -0.40
N LEU A 164 -10.38 -14.89 0.06
CA LEU A 164 -9.72 -15.14 1.35
C LEU A 164 -8.26 -15.57 1.20
N ASN A 165 -7.63 -15.32 0.05
CA ASN A 165 -6.23 -15.63 -0.15
C ASN A 165 -5.37 -14.81 0.84
N PRO A 166 -4.49 -15.45 1.64
CA PRO A 166 -3.57 -14.73 2.52
C PRO A 166 -2.66 -13.75 1.76
N ILE A 167 -2.29 -14.05 0.51
CA ILE A 167 -1.49 -13.13 -0.32
C ILE A 167 -2.26 -11.84 -0.61
N SER A 168 -3.56 -11.93 -0.91
CA SER A 168 -4.41 -10.77 -1.15
C SER A 168 -4.59 -9.93 0.13
N LEU A 169 -4.70 -10.59 1.28
CA LEU A 169 -4.77 -9.91 2.59
C LEU A 169 -3.45 -9.17 2.91
N LEU A 170 -2.31 -9.80 2.61
CA LEU A 170 -0.99 -9.18 2.75
C LEU A 170 -0.78 -8.06 1.72
N SER A 171 -1.37 -8.17 0.53
CA SER A 171 -1.29 -7.12 -0.49
C SER A 171 -2.16 -5.91 -0.15
N PHE A 172 -3.28 -6.10 0.58
CA PHE A 172 -4.18 -5.01 0.98
C PHE A 172 -3.51 -3.96 1.86
N GLY A 173 -2.71 -4.37 2.83
CA GLY A 173 -1.89 -3.45 3.63
C GLY A 173 -0.60 -3.04 2.95
N LEU A 174 -0.47 -3.25 1.62
CA LEU A 174 0.75 -3.01 0.83
C LEU A 174 2.01 -3.38 1.62
N ASN A 175 1.92 -4.55 2.26
CA ASN A 175 2.66 -4.78 3.48
C ASN A 175 4.15 -4.97 3.20
N LEU A 176 4.94 -4.54 4.17
CA LEU A 176 6.33 -4.93 4.32
C LEU A 176 6.38 -6.34 4.91
N ALA A 177 7.48 -7.06 4.65
CA ALA A 177 7.89 -8.11 5.58
C ALA A 177 8.06 -7.44 6.94
N GLU A 178 7.28 -7.88 7.93
CA GLU A 178 7.47 -7.45 9.31
C GLU A 178 8.93 -7.78 9.68
N PRO A 179 9.64 -6.93 10.44
CA PRO A 179 10.84 -7.40 11.09
C PRO A 179 10.46 -8.68 11.85
N ILE A 180 11.16 -9.77 11.55
CA ILE A 180 11.15 -10.93 12.43
C ILE A 180 11.68 -10.37 13.76
N ALA A 181 10.79 -10.25 14.73
CA ALA A 181 11.16 -9.87 16.09
C ALA A 181 12.13 -10.89 16.67
#